data_AF-A0A952AMR6-F1
#
_entry.id   AF-A0A952AMR6-F1
#
_cell.length_a   1.000
_cell.length_b   1.000
_cell.length_c   1.000
_cell.angle_alpha   90.00
_cell.angle_beta   90.00
_cell.angle_gamma   90.00
#
_symmetry.space_group_name_H-M   'P 1'
#
loop_
_entity.id
_entity.type
_entity.pdbx_description
1 polymer ?
#
loop_
_entity_poly.entity_id
_entity_poly.type
_entity_poly.pdbx_seq_one_letter_code
_entity_poly.pdbx_strand_id
1 'polypeptide(L)'
;MTNSAQSSQLEALYAQLTREEHTAVMDKMSQMAQQAAGHLPKQDELYLEQQLTDLFGFEVVAELEDIRLPHSIGVMQAAPHLRRYPTDTLATHQRIHSAGIRNVRGGFGWFTEMGQLTATGVLQEEYYFAVQAEFLPGWQSSPSLLRSWLKFRKMVMINPGDQRAVVGCIGDLGPSEWMHYQFAGSPETIRDGKVWSPQTRGHVLLFFINDPMNQVQLGPLDLRYDPH
;
A
#
# COMPACT_ATOMS: atom_id res chain seq x y z
N MET A 1 25.14 -26.66 -35.24
CA MET A 1 24.19 -25.54 -35.40
C MET A 1 22.78 -25.86 -34.86
N THR A 2 22.56 -27.02 -34.22
CA THR A 2 21.25 -27.45 -33.70
C THR A 2 20.97 -27.03 -32.25
N ASN A 3 22.00 -26.81 -31.43
CA ASN A 3 21.82 -26.44 -30.01
C ASN A 3 21.27 -25.04 -29.76
N SER A 4 21.57 -24.05 -30.63
CA SER A 4 21.13 -22.67 -30.39
C SER A 4 19.64 -22.46 -30.69
N ALA A 5 19.08 -23.19 -31.66
CA ALA A 5 17.66 -23.11 -32.00
C ALA A 5 16.78 -23.79 -30.94
N GLN A 6 17.25 -24.90 -30.36
CA GLN A 6 16.56 -25.59 -29.27
C GLN A 6 16.62 -24.80 -27.96
N SER A 7 17.75 -24.16 -27.63
CA SER A 7 17.81 -23.29 -26.44
C SER A 7 16.90 -22.07 -26.59
N SER A 8 16.87 -21.44 -27.77
CA SER A 8 15.98 -20.28 -28.01
C SER A 8 14.49 -20.61 -27.93
N GLN A 9 14.10 -21.83 -28.33
CA GLN A 9 12.71 -22.29 -28.21
C GLN A 9 12.33 -22.58 -26.76
N LEU A 10 13.26 -23.16 -25.99
CA LEU A 10 13.05 -23.44 -24.58
C LEU A 10 12.96 -22.15 -23.75
N GLU A 11 13.85 -21.18 -24.00
CA GLU A 11 13.80 -19.85 -23.39
C GLU A 11 12.48 -19.12 -23.70
N ALA A 12 12.02 -19.17 -24.96
CA ALA A 12 10.74 -18.59 -25.35
C ALA A 12 9.55 -19.27 -24.63
N LEU A 13 9.59 -20.59 -24.46
CA LEU A 13 8.57 -21.33 -23.73
C LEU A 13 8.55 -20.96 -22.23
N TYR A 14 9.71 -20.85 -21.59
CA TYR A 14 9.81 -20.40 -20.20
C TYR A 14 9.34 -18.95 -20.03
N ALA A 15 9.70 -18.05 -20.94
CA ALA A 15 9.23 -16.67 -20.91
C ALA A 15 7.72 -16.54 -21.15
N GLN A 16 7.14 -17.45 -21.94
CA GLN A 16 5.69 -17.52 -22.13
C GLN A 16 5.00 -18.04 -20.86
N LEU A 17 5.49 -19.14 -20.28
CA LEU A 17 4.91 -19.75 -19.09
C LEU A 17 4.91 -18.77 -17.91
N THR A 18 6.04 -18.08 -17.68
CA THR A 18 6.17 -17.07 -16.62
C THR A 18 5.24 -15.88 -16.81
N ARG A 19 4.99 -15.47 -18.06
CA ARG A 19 3.98 -14.43 -18.37
C ARG A 19 2.56 -14.91 -18.11
N GLU A 20 2.24 -16.15 -18.46
CA GLU A 20 0.92 -16.75 -18.20
C GLU A 20 0.67 -16.88 -16.69
N GLU A 21 1.68 -17.32 -15.93
CA GLU A 21 1.65 -17.37 -14.46
C GLU A 21 1.44 -15.98 -13.85
N HIS A 22 2.21 -14.98 -14.28
CA HIS A 22 2.05 -13.60 -13.85
C HIS A 22 0.63 -13.08 -14.12
N THR A 23 0.10 -13.33 -15.32
CA THR A 23 -1.25 -12.91 -15.71
C THR A 23 -2.29 -13.58 -14.81
N ALA A 24 -2.17 -14.88 -14.56
CA ALA A 24 -3.08 -15.61 -13.68
C ALA A 24 -3.07 -15.08 -12.24
N VAL A 25 -1.90 -14.69 -11.73
CA VAL A 25 -1.75 -14.05 -10.41
C VAL A 25 -2.44 -12.69 -10.38
N MET A 26 -2.22 -11.84 -11.39
CA MET A 26 -2.86 -10.51 -11.50
C MET A 26 -4.38 -10.59 -11.63
N ASP A 27 -4.89 -11.54 -12.40
CA ASP A 27 -6.33 -11.76 -12.57
C ASP A 27 -6.96 -12.23 -11.26
N LYS A 28 -6.32 -13.17 -10.56
CA LYS A 28 -6.79 -13.65 -9.25
C LYS A 28 -6.79 -12.52 -8.21
N MET A 29 -5.74 -11.72 -8.14
CA MET A 29 -5.69 -10.53 -7.26
C MET A 29 -6.78 -9.51 -7.62
N SER A 30 -7.04 -9.29 -8.90
CA SER A 30 -8.09 -8.38 -9.36
C SER A 30 -9.47 -8.85 -8.95
N GLN A 31 -9.75 -10.15 -9.08
CA GLN A 31 -11.00 -10.75 -8.61
C GLN A 31 -11.16 -10.61 -7.09
N MET A 32 -10.08 -10.82 -6.32
CA MET A 32 -10.09 -10.66 -4.86
C MET A 32 -10.33 -9.20 -4.44
N ALA A 33 -9.65 -8.23 -5.05
CA ALA A 33 -9.81 -6.81 -4.73
C ALA A 33 -11.25 -6.30 -4.96
N GLN A 34 -11.96 -6.87 -5.93
CA GLN A 34 -13.33 -6.51 -6.27
C GLN A 34 -14.39 -7.17 -5.38
N GLN A 35 -14.00 -8.05 -4.45
CA GLN A 35 -14.92 -8.59 -3.44
C GLN A 35 -15.36 -7.51 -2.45
N ALA A 36 -16.36 -7.83 -1.63
CA ALA A 36 -16.77 -6.94 -0.55
C ALA A 36 -15.60 -6.66 0.39
N ALA A 37 -15.50 -5.41 0.86
CA ALA A 37 -14.42 -5.00 1.74
C ALA A 37 -14.39 -5.83 3.02
N GLY A 38 -13.19 -6.18 3.48
CA GLY A 38 -13.04 -7.12 4.57
C GLY A 38 -11.71 -7.85 4.56
N HIS A 39 -11.70 -8.91 5.35
CA HIS A 39 -10.65 -9.91 5.36
C HIS A 39 -10.85 -10.90 4.22
N LEU A 40 -9.75 -11.30 3.62
CA LEU A 40 -9.74 -12.49 2.79
C LEU A 40 -9.73 -13.75 3.67
N PRO A 41 -10.23 -14.89 3.18
CA PRO A 41 -10.02 -16.18 3.82
C PRO A 41 -8.52 -16.40 4.09
N LYS A 42 -8.17 -17.03 5.22
CA LYS A 42 -6.75 -17.16 5.62
C LYS A 42 -5.88 -17.85 4.56
N GLN A 43 -6.44 -18.81 3.83
CA GLN A 43 -5.75 -19.48 2.72
C GLN A 43 -5.43 -18.52 1.57
N ASP A 44 -6.35 -17.60 1.26
CA ASP A 44 -6.13 -16.59 0.21
C ASP A 44 -5.11 -15.55 0.67
N GLU A 45 -5.13 -15.14 1.94
CA GLU A 45 -4.07 -14.28 2.49
C GLU A 45 -2.71 -14.94 2.40
N LEU A 46 -2.55 -16.17 2.88
CA LEU A 46 -1.27 -16.90 2.81
C LEU A 46 -0.79 -17.06 1.36
N TYR A 47 -1.70 -17.32 0.43
CA TYR A 47 -1.37 -17.34 -0.99
C TYR A 47 -0.84 -15.99 -1.47
N LEU A 48 -1.54 -14.89 -1.15
CA LEU A 48 -1.12 -13.55 -1.56
C LEU A 48 0.17 -13.10 -0.88
N GLU A 49 0.36 -13.37 0.41
CA GLU A 49 1.59 -13.08 1.14
C GLU A 49 2.80 -13.71 0.43
N GLN A 50 2.68 -14.98 0.03
CA GLN A 50 3.72 -15.66 -0.74
C GLN A 50 3.94 -15.00 -2.11
N GLN A 51 2.87 -14.83 -2.91
CA GLN A 51 3.01 -14.26 -4.26
C GLN A 51 3.56 -12.83 -4.26
N LEU A 52 3.12 -12.00 -3.32
CA LEU A 52 3.58 -10.62 -3.18
C LEU A 52 5.02 -10.58 -2.66
N THR A 53 5.38 -11.46 -1.72
CA THR A 53 6.75 -11.56 -1.23
C THR A 53 7.70 -11.96 -2.37
N ASP A 54 7.33 -12.95 -3.18
CA ASP A 54 8.12 -13.38 -4.33
C ASP A 54 8.22 -12.26 -5.39
N LEU A 55 7.13 -11.54 -5.63
CA LEU A 55 7.07 -10.45 -6.61
C LEU A 55 7.91 -9.24 -6.19
N PHE A 56 7.91 -8.90 -4.91
CA PHE A 56 8.54 -7.69 -4.40
C PHE A 56 9.97 -7.89 -3.87
N GLY A 57 10.34 -9.11 -3.52
CA GLY A 57 11.63 -9.41 -2.89
C GLY A 57 11.72 -8.92 -1.44
N PHE A 58 10.59 -8.56 -0.80
CA PHE A 58 10.49 -8.26 0.62
C PHE A 58 9.24 -8.90 1.22
N GLU A 59 9.26 -9.16 2.51
CA GLU A 59 8.19 -9.91 3.19
C GLU A 59 6.91 -9.07 3.33
N VAL A 60 5.81 -9.59 2.77
CA VAL A 60 4.47 -9.00 2.83
C VAL A 60 3.55 -9.90 3.64
N VAL A 61 2.86 -9.33 4.64
CA VAL A 61 2.00 -10.08 5.57
C VAL A 61 0.66 -9.37 5.80
N ALA A 62 -0.42 -10.12 5.96
CA ALA A 62 -1.73 -9.59 6.35
C ALA A 62 -1.79 -9.25 7.84
N GLU A 63 -0.99 -9.96 8.65
CA GLU A 63 -0.90 -9.83 10.10
C GLU A 63 0.57 -9.74 10.51
N LEU A 64 0.90 -8.73 11.30
CA LEU A 64 2.26 -8.47 11.77
C LEU A 64 2.23 -8.30 13.28
N GLU A 65 3.06 -9.05 14.01
CA GLU A 65 3.15 -8.98 15.48
C GLU A 65 1.76 -9.08 16.16
N ASP A 66 0.95 -10.06 15.73
CA ASP A 66 -0.42 -10.32 16.18
C ASP A 66 -1.42 -9.16 15.91
N ILE A 67 -1.06 -8.22 15.03
CA ILE A 67 -1.93 -7.11 14.62
C ILE A 67 -2.31 -7.27 13.15
N ARG A 68 -3.63 -7.31 12.93
CA ARG A 68 -4.27 -7.43 11.61
C ARG A 68 -5.26 -6.29 11.43
N LEU A 69 -5.18 -5.57 10.31
CA LEU A 69 -6.14 -4.49 10.01
C LEU A 69 -7.54 -5.08 9.78
N PRO A 70 -8.64 -4.33 10.09
CA PRO A 70 -10.01 -4.83 9.88
C PRO A 70 -10.33 -5.22 8.42
N HIS A 71 -9.55 -4.69 7.47
CA HIS A 71 -9.72 -4.91 6.04
C HIS A 71 -8.34 -5.14 5.40
N SER A 72 -8.22 -6.23 4.64
CA SER A 72 -7.08 -6.51 3.74
C SER A 72 -7.42 -6.10 2.29
N ILE A 73 -8.72 -6.04 1.98
CA ILE A 73 -9.29 -5.54 0.72
C ILE A 73 -10.37 -4.49 1.01
N GLY A 74 -10.48 -3.50 0.14
CA GLY A 74 -11.49 -2.45 0.30
C GLY A 74 -11.33 -1.32 -0.70
N VAL A 75 -12.15 -0.29 -0.52
CA VAL A 75 -12.08 0.92 -1.34
C VAL A 75 -11.13 1.91 -0.70
N MET A 76 -10.18 2.42 -1.48
CA MET A 76 -9.30 3.52 -1.11
C MET A 76 -9.74 4.82 -1.79
N GLN A 77 -9.81 5.89 -1.00
CA GLN A 77 -10.14 7.23 -1.49
C GLN A 77 -9.00 8.22 -1.25
N ALA A 78 -9.03 9.34 -2.00
CA ALA A 78 -8.03 10.38 -1.82
C ALA A 78 -8.26 11.17 -0.53
N ALA A 79 -7.17 11.38 0.19
CA ALA A 79 -7.09 12.34 1.27
C ALA A 79 -6.19 13.52 0.87
N PRO A 80 -6.41 14.72 1.46
CA PRO A 80 -5.54 15.87 1.24
C PRO A 80 -4.17 15.64 1.87
N HIS A 81 -3.17 16.42 1.46
CA HIS A 81 -1.88 16.45 2.14
C HIS A 81 -2.02 16.66 3.65
N LEU A 82 -1.10 16.08 4.41
CA LEU A 82 -0.99 16.30 5.85
C LEU A 82 0.11 17.33 6.13
N ARG A 83 -0.04 18.09 7.21
CA ARG A 83 1.00 19.01 7.64
C ARG A 83 2.20 18.24 8.19
N ARG A 84 3.35 18.40 7.54
CA ARG A 84 4.61 17.78 7.96
C ARG A 84 5.18 18.42 9.22
N TYR A 85 4.85 19.68 9.49
CA TYR A 85 5.27 20.48 10.66
C TYR A 85 4.24 21.61 10.92
N PRO A 86 4.25 22.36 12.05
CA PRO A 86 3.13 23.23 12.45
C PRO A 86 2.73 24.31 11.44
N THR A 87 3.72 24.91 10.78
CA THR A 87 3.56 26.00 9.81
C THR A 87 3.65 25.52 8.37
N ASP A 88 3.53 24.21 8.13
CA ASP A 88 3.55 23.63 6.78
C ASP A 88 2.36 24.15 5.96
N THR A 89 2.62 24.42 4.68
CA THR A 89 1.62 25.00 3.77
C THR A 89 1.64 24.22 2.47
N LEU A 90 0.56 24.27 1.70
CA LEU A 90 0.52 23.59 0.40
C LEU A 90 1.66 24.01 -0.54
N ALA A 91 2.14 25.25 -0.44
CA ALA A 91 3.21 25.77 -1.30
C ALA A 91 4.57 25.07 -1.11
N THR A 92 4.79 24.42 0.03
CA THR A 92 6.02 23.67 0.33
C THR A 92 5.93 22.18 -0.06
N HIS A 93 4.79 21.75 -0.61
CA HIS A 93 4.60 20.43 -1.21
C HIS A 93 4.97 20.50 -2.69
N GLN A 94 5.55 19.46 -3.27
CA GLN A 94 6.21 19.60 -4.58
C GLN A 94 5.38 19.14 -5.78
N ARG A 95 4.41 18.22 -5.59
CA ARG A 95 3.82 17.49 -6.72
C ARG A 95 2.34 17.75 -6.94
N ILE A 96 1.47 17.56 -5.94
CA ILE A 96 0.01 17.52 -6.18
C ILE A 96 -0.74 18.56 -5.33
N HIS A 97 -0.72 19.81 -5.78
CA HIS A 97 -1.37 20.90 -5.03
C HIS A 97 -2.90 20.85 -5.06
N SER A 98 -3.50 20.28 -6.11
CA SER A 98 -4.96 20.28 -6.30
C SER A 98 -5.72 19.50 -5.22
N ALA A 99 -5.07 18.60 -4.50
CA ALA A 99 -5.66 17.86 -3.38
C ALA A 99 -5.80 18.70 -2.10
N GLY A 100 -5.17 19.87 -2.04
CA GLY A 100 -5.17 20.73 -0.86
C GLY A 100 -4.35 20.15 0.30
N ILE A 101 -4.36 20.86 1.43
CA ILE A 101 -3.72 20.44 2.68
C ILE A 101 -4.73 20.47 3.81
N ARG A 102 -4.69 19.47 4.68
CA ARG A 102 -5.57 19.39 5.84
C ARG A 102 -5.25 20.54 6.81
N ASN A 103 -6.31 21.21 7.28
CA ASN A 103 -6.18 22.30 8.23
C ASN A 103 -5.95 21.84 9.68
N VAL A 104 -6.24 20.56 9.96
CA VAL A 104 -6.03 19.94 11.27
C VAL A 104 -4.83 18.99 11.24
N ARG A 105 -4.26 18.75 12.42
CA ARG A 105 -3.16 17.81 12.63
C ARG A 105 -3.62 16.39 12.30
N GLY A 106 -2.77 15.63 11.60
CA GLY A 106 -3.02 14.23 11.29
C GLY A 106 -3.07 13.33 12.53
N GLY A 107 -3.52 12.10 12.31
CA GLY A 107 -3.71 11.05 13.29
C GLY A 107 -2.46 10.65 14.05
N PHE A 108 -1.25 10.96 13.59
CA PHE A 108 -0.01 10.72 14.35
C PHE A 108 0.80 11.97 14.69
N GLY A 109 0.23 13.16 14.43
CA GLY A 109 0.92 14.42 14.66
C GLY A 109 1.58 14.99 13.40
N TRP A 110 2.85 15.35 13.54
CA TRP A 110 3.70 15.86 12.47
C TRP A 110 4.72 14.81 12.05
N PHE A 111 5.26 14.98 10.85
CA PHE A 111 6.26 14.10 10.24
C PHE A 111 7.67 14.64 10.52
N THR A 112 7.95 14.89 11.81
CA THR A 112 9.23 15.41 12.29
C THR A 112 9.92 14.46 13.24
N GLU A 113 11.25 14.52 13.23
CA GLU A 113 12.11 13.84 14.19
C GLU A 113 12.82 14.89 15.04
N MET A 114 12.67 14.80 16.37
CA MET A 114 13.18 15.81 17.30
C MET A 114 12.79 17.26 16.93
N GLY A 115 11.61 17.44 16.33
CA GLY A 115 11.08 18.73 15.90
C GLY A 115 11.56 19.22 14.53
N GLN A 116 12.44 18.47 13.84
CA GLN A 116 12.95 18.81 12.51
C GLN A 116 12.30 17.96 11.43
N LEU A 117 12.01 18.56 10.28
CA LEU A 117 11.56 17.81 9.10
C LEU A 117 12.76 17.09 8.47
N THR A 118 12.64 15.78 8.29
CA THR A 118 13.67 14.95 7.64
C THR A 118 13.21 14.53 6.24
N ALA A 119 14.15 14.04 5.42
CA ALA A 119 13.81 13.46 4.11
C ALA A 119 12.84 12.28 4.25
N THR A 120 13.04 11.45 5.30
CA THR A 120 12.12 10.37 5.65
C THR A 120 10.73 10.89 5.98
N GLY A 121 10.63 11.96 6.79
CA GLY A 121 9.33 12.57 7.13
C GLY A 121 8.60 13.12 5.91
N VAL A 122 9.32 13.68 4.93
CA VAL A 122 8.74 14.10 3.65
C VAL A 122 8.17 12.89 2.90
N LEU A 123 8.94 11.82 2.73
CA LEU A 123 8.49 10.62 2.02
C LEU A 123 7.34 9.90 2.74
N GLN A 124 7.33 9.90 4.07
CA GLN A 124 6.26 9.32 4.87
C GLN A 124 4.94 10.05 4.65
N GLU A 125 4.94 11.38 4.50
CA GLU A 125 3.73 12.14 4.16
C GLU A 125 3.40 12.02 2.67
N GLU A 126 4.39 11.99 1.79
CA GLU A 126 4.15 11.80 0.36
C GLU A 126 3.51 10.43 0.09
N TYR A 127 3.88 9.38 0.82
CA TYR A 127 3.35 8.03 0.67
C TYR A 127 2.72 7.51 1.97
N TYR A 128 1.67 8.20 2.46
CA TYR A 128 0.90 7.72 3.60
C TYR A 128 -0.39 7.00 3.23
N PHE A 129 -0.79 6.10 4.13
CA PHE A 129 -2.12 5.51 4.22
C PHE A 129 -2.83 5.95 5.51
N ALA A 130 -4.14 6.14 5.41
CA ALA A 130 -5.03 6.24 6.56
C ALA A 130 -5.78 4.91 6.73
N VAL A 131 -5.75 4.37 7.95
CA VAL A 131 -6.43 3.10 8.28
C VAL A 131 -7.37 3.26 9.48
N GLN A 132 -8.41 2.43 9.51
CA GLN A 132 -9.46 2.45 10.54
C GLN A 132 -9.03 1.76 11.83
N ALA A 133 -8.02 2.32 12.50
CA ALA A 133 -7.43 1.72 13.70
C ALA A 133 -8.42 1.56 14.86
N GLU A 134 -9.47 2.38 14.91
CA GLU A 134 -10.49 2.33 15.97
C GLU A 134 -11.29 1.02 16.02
N PHE A 135 -11.26 0.22 14.94
CA PHE A 135 -11.93 -1.08 14.86
C PHE A 135 -10.98 -2.26 15.12
N LEU A 136 -9.72 -2.00 15.46
CA LEU A 136 -8.78 -3.06 15.82
C LEU A 136 -9.16 -3.70 17.17
N PRO A 137 -9.03 -5.04 17.30
CA PRO A 137 -9.08 -5.70 18.59
C PRO A 137 -8.11 -5.04 19.58
N GLY A 138 -8.57 -4.76 20.80
CA GLY A 138 -7.76 -4.13 21.85
C GLY A 138 -7.64 -2.60 21.76
N TRP A 139 -8.18 -1.95 20.72
CA TRP A 139 -8.16 -0.48 20.62
C TRP A 139 -8.81 0.20 21.83
N GLN A 140 -9.93 -0.33 22.33
CA GLN A 140 -10.63 0.23 23.49
C GLN A 140 -9.86 0.04 24.81
N SER A 141 -9.00 -0.99 24.89
CA SER A 141 -8.23 -1.29 26.10
C SER A 141 -6.90 -0.55 26.15
N SER A 142 -6.21 -0.45 25.01
CA SER A 142 -4.84 0.08 24.92
C SER A 142 -4.63 0.96 23.68
N PRO A 143 -5.42 2.03 23.48
CA PRO A 143 -5.37 2.84 22.25
C PRO A 143 -4.01 3.48 22.03
N SER A 144 -3.33 3.91 23.10
CA SER A 144 -2.00 4.51 23.02
C SER A 144 -0.93 3.54 22.52
N LEU A 145 -1.01 2.26 22.92
CA LEU A 145 -0.06 1.23 22.50
C LEU A 145 -0.23 0.93 21.01
N LEU A 146 -1.46 0.65 20.58
CA LEU A 146 -1.77 0.37 19.18
C LEU A 146 -1.46 1.57 18.28
N ARG A 147 -1.81 2.79 18.72
CA ARG A 147 -1.45 4.01 18.00
C ARG A 147 0.06 4.16 17.84
N SER A 148 0.84 3.86 18.88
CA SER A 148 2.30 3.92 18.80
C SER A 148 2.87 2.86 17.87
N TRP A 149 2.30 1.65 17.88
CA TRP A 149 2.72 0.54 17.04
C TRP A 149 2.41 0.74 15.55
N LEU A 150 1.25 1.32 15.25
CA LEU A 150 0.80 1.60 13.88
C LEU A 150 1.58 2.75 13.24
N LYS A 151 1.98 3.74 14.04
CA LYS A 151 2.60 4.97 13.53
C LYS A 151 3.77 4.66 12.60
N PHE A 152 3.63 5.06 11.34
CA PHE A 152 4.62 4.89 10.28
C PHE A 152 5.01 3.44 9.98
N ARG A 153 4.19 2.47 10.37
CA ARG A 153 4.39 1.06 9.97
C ARG A 153 4.28 0.97 8.44
N LYS A 154 5.24 0.29 7.81
CA LYS A 154 5.27 0.15 6.35
C LYS A 154 4.18 -0.80 5.87
N MET A 155 3.59 -0.42 4.75
CA MET A 155 2.55 -1.18 4.08
C MET A 155 2.74 -1.07 2.58
N VAL A 156 2.15 -2.01 1.86
CA VAL A 156 2.02 -1.95 0.41
C VAL A 156 0.56 -1.93 0.04
N MET A 157 0.17 -0.91 -0.74
CA MET A 157 -1.10 -0.89 -1.44
C MET A 157 -0.91 -1.48 -2.83
N ILE A 158 -1.78 -2.41 -3.22
CA ILE A 158 -1.77 -3.02 -4.54
C ILE A 158 -3.07 -2.68 -5.28
N ASN A 159 -2.90 -2.15 -6.49
CA ASN A 159 -3.93 -1.96 -7.48
C ASN A 159 -3.68 -2.97 -8.62
N PRO A 160 -4.26 -4.18 -8.55
CA PRO A 160 -3.94 -5.25 -9.49
C PRO A 160 -4.51 -4.99 -10.90
N GLY A 161 -5.64 -4.29 -11.01
CA GLY A 161 -6.24 -4.00 -12.32
C GLY A 161 -5.38 -3.07 -13.18
N ASP A 162 -4.64 -2.15 -12.57
CA ASP A 162 -3.66 -1.30 -13.25
C ASP A 162 -2.21 -1.79 -13.16
N GLN A 163 -1.99 -2.94 -12.49
CA GLN A 163 -0.67 -3.50 -12.22
C GLN A 163 0.28 -2.47 -11.59
N ARG A 164 -0.23 -1.76 -10.56
CA ARG A 164 0.52 -0.78 -9.78
C ARG A 164 0.51 -1.15 -8.31
N ALA A 165 1.59 -0.86 -7.62
CA ALA A 165 1.60 -0.84 -6.17
C ALA A 165 2.29 0.42 -5.66
N VAL A 166 2.07 0.72 -4.39
CA VAL A 166 2.74 1.81 -3.68
C VAL A 166 3.17 1.29 -2.32
N VAL A 167 4.46 1.37 -2.04
CA VAL A 167 5.00 1.20 -0.69
C VAL A 167 4.85 2.52 0.03
N GLY A 168 4.18 2.49 1.16
CA GLY A 168 3.93 3.65 2.00
C GLY A 168 4.00 3.30 3.47
N CYS A 169 3.50 4.20 4.31
CA CYS A 169 3.39 3.95 5.74
C CYS A 169 2.03 4.40 6.27
N ILE A 170 1.63 3.89 7.44
CA ILE A 170 0.44 4.40 8.12
C ILE A 170 0.77 5.78 8.71
N GLY A 171 0.32 6.84 8.02
CA GLY A 171 0.57 8.23 8.41
C GLY A 171 -0.66 8.94 9.00
N ASP A 172 -1.84 8.32 8.92
CA ASP A 172 -3.07 8.88 9.46
C ASP A 172 -4.01 7.79 10.01
N LEU A 173 -5.04 8.23 10.74
CA LEU A 173 -6.10 7.37 11.27
C LEU A 173 -7.45 7.73 10.64
N GLY A 174 -8.34 6.75 10.59
CA GLY A 174 -9.57 6.79 9.81
C GLY A 174 -9.37 6.17 8.42
N PRO A 175 -10.37 6.12 7.55
CA PRO A 175 -11.69 6.78 7.62
C PRO A 175 -12.64 6.22 8.68
N SER A 176 -13.65 7.02 9.05
CA SER A 176 -14.73 6.55 9.92
C SER A 176 -15.66 5.56 9.20
N GLU A 177 -16.35 4.71 9.96
CA GLU A 177 -17.25 3.67 9.42
C GLU A 177 -18.30 4.19 8.42
N TRP A 178 -18.86 5.38 8.67
CA TRP A 178 -19.90 5.97 7.83
C TRP A 178 -19.43 6.39 6.43
N MET A 179 -18.11 6.46 6.19
CA MET A 179 -17.55 7.00 4.96
C MET A 179 -17.59 6.02 3.78
N HIS A 180 -18.07 4.78 3.95
CA HIS A 180 -18.22 3.74 2.91
C HIS A 180 -16.94 3.31 2.17
N TYR A 181 -15.77 3.85 2.53
CA TYR A 181 -14.45 3.40 2.09
C TYR A 181 -13.61 3.04 3.30
N GLN A 182 -12.68 2.10 3.14
CA GLN A 182 -11.92 1.49 4.25
C GLN A 182 -10.53 2.10 4.39
N PHE A 183 -10.00 2.66 3.31
CA PHE A 183 -8.66 3.23 3.29
C PHE A 183 -8.67 4.64 2.71
N ALA A 184 -7.73 5.47 3.13
CA ALA A 184 -7.39 6.67 2.36
C ALA A 184 -5.89 6.71 2.06
N GLY A 185 -5.53 7.37 0.98
CA GLY A 185 -4.13 7.57 0.58
C GLY A 185 -3.80 9.05 0.43
N SER A 186 -2.53 9.38 0.62
CA SER A 186 -1.97 10.66 0.21
C SER A 186 -2.22 10.95 -1.29
N PRO A 187 -2.14 12.21 -1.73
CA PRO A 187 -2.30 12.55 -3.14
C PRO A 187 -1.38 11.73 -4.06
N GLU A 188 -0.12 11.53 -3.69
CA GLU A 188 0.85 10.77 -4.48
C GLU A 188 0.58 9.27 -4.46
N THR A 189 0.16 8.70 -3.33
CA THR A 189 -0.30 7.30 -3.27
C THR A 189 -1.44 7.06 -4.26
N ILE A 190 -2.42 7.96 -4.28
CA ILE A 190 -3.59 7.85 -5.15
C ILE A 190 -3.20 7.96 -6.62
N ARG A 191 -2.36 8.94 -6.94
CA ARG A 191 -1.91 9.19 -8.32
C ARG A 191 -1.05 8.05 -8.84
N ASP A 192 0.00 7.71 -8.10
CA ASP A 192 1.02 6.77 -8.58
C ASP A 192 0.53 5.33 -8.53
N GLY A 193 -0.32 5.00 -7.55
CA GLY A 193 -1.03 3.73 -7.48
C GLY A 193 -2.26 3.65 -8.38
N LYS A 194 -2.59 4.71 -9.11
CA LYS A 194 -3.74 4.81 -10.03
C LYS A 194 -5.08 4.38 -9.42
N VAL A 195 -5.31 4.72 -8.15
CA VAL A 195 -6.49 4.27 -7.40
C VAL A 195 -7.81 4.72 -8.06
N TRP A 196 -7.80 5.86 -8.76
CA TRP A 196 -8.96 6.43 -9.43
C TRP A 196 -9.25 5.84 -10.82
N SER A 197 -8.51 4.80 -11.22
CA SER A 197 -8.70 4.17 -12.52
C SER A 197 -10.13 3.65 -12.68
N PRO A 198 -10.77 3.86 -13.85
CA PRO A 198 -12.08 3.28 -14.14
C PRO A 198 -12.11 1.74 -14.05
N GLN A 199 -10.96 1.09 -14.22
CA GLN A 199 -10.80 -0.36 -14.17
C GLN A 199 -10.99 -0.89 -12.75
N THR A 200 -10.48 -0.16 -11.76
CA THR A 200 -10.40 -0.64 -10.37
C THR A 200 -11.35 0.10 -9.45
N ARG A 201 -11.80 1.30 -9.81
CA ARG A 201 -12.83 2.08 -9.09
C ARG A 201 -12.50 2.24 -7.60
N GLY A 202 -11.21 2.37 -7.28
CA GLY A 202 -10.73 2.50 -5.90
C GLY A 202 -10.53 1.19 -5.15
N HIS A 203 -10.90 0.04 -5.70
CA HIS A 203 -10.66 -1.27 -5.07
C HIS A 203 -9.18 -1.60 -5.05
N VAL A 204 -8.65 -1.83 -3.85
CA VAL A 204 -7.24 -2.12 -3.62
C VAL A 204 -7.08 -3.22 -2.58
N LEU A 205 -5.89 -3.82 -2.56
CA LEU A 205 -5.39 -4.60 -1.44
C LEU A 205 -4.43 -3.74 -0.62
N LEU A 206 -4.40 -3.96 0.70
CA LEU A 206 -3.48 -3.27 1.60
C LEU A 206 -2.91 -4.26 2.62
N PHE A 207 -1.59 -4.44 2.61
CA PHE A 207 -0.87 -5.43 3.42
C PHE A 207 0.30 -4.77 4.17
N PHE A 208 0.69 -5.34 5.31
CA PHE A 208 1.90 -4.92 6.01
C PHE A 208 3.15 -5.37 5.29
N ILE A 209 4.24 -4.64 5.51
CA ILE A 209 5.59 -5.05 5.11
C ILE A 209 6.36 -5.35 6.40
N ASN A 210 6.90 -6.57 6.51
CA ASN A 210 7.81 -6.90 7.60
C ASN A 210 9.22 -6.40 7.25
N ASP A 211 9.54 -5.19 7.71
CA ASP A 211 10.83 -4.54 7.44
C ASP A 211 11.50 -4.08 8.75
N PRO A 212 12.00 -5.03 9.56
CA PRO A 212 12.56 -4.71 10.88
C PRO A 212 13.85 -3.89 10.78
N MET A 213 14.53 -3.94 9.63
CA MET A 213 15.77 -3.20 9.37
C MET A 213 15.54 -1.87 8.64
N ASN A 214 14.28 -1.51 8.35
CA ASN A 214 13.88 -0.29 7.67
C ASN A 214 14.56 -0.06 6.29
N GLN A 215 14.73 -1.13 5.50
CA GLN A 215 15.43 -1.11 4.22
C GLN A 215 14.52 -0.91 3.00
N VAL A 216 13.23 -1.23 3.10
CA VAL A 216 12.29 -1.11 1.99
C VAL A 216 11.97 0.37 1.71
N GLN A 217 12.18 0.83 0.48
CA GLN A 217 11.96 2.23 0.13
C GLN A 217 10.48 2.54 -0.07
N LEU A 218 10.05 3.74 0.34
CA LEU A 218 8.71 4.24 0.04
C LEU A 218 8.64 4.73 -1.41
N GLY A 219 7.49 4.53 -2.05
CA GLY A 219 7.26 4.98 -3.42
C GLY A 219 6.51 3.96 -4.28
N PRO A 220 6.33 4.26 -5.57
CA PRO A 220 5.58 3.41 -6.49
C PRO A 220 6.39 2.20 -6.95
N LEU A 221 5.68 1.12 -7.19
CA LEU A 221 6.17 -0.11 -7.81
C LEU A 221 5.35 -0.40 -9.07
N ASP A 222 6.04 -0.94 -10.08
CA ASP A 222 5.43 -1.41 -11.31
C ASP A 222 5.28 -2.93 -11.25
N LEU A 223 4.06 -3.42 -11.41
CA LEU A 223 3.78 -4.86 -11.38
C LEU A 223 3.67 -5.45 -12.77
N ARG A 224 3.86 -4.64 -13.83
CA ARG A 224 3.80 -5.15 -15.20
C ARG A 224 4.91 -6.14 -15.42
N TYR A 225 4.58 -7.25 -16.08
CA TYR A 225 5.54 -8.29 -16.42
C TYR A 225 6.71 -7.67 -17.20
N ASP A 226 7.91 -7.81 -16.63
CA ASP A 226 9.17 -7.44 -17.27
C ASP A 226 9.98 -8.72 -17.51
N PRO A 227 10.25 -9.10 -18.78
CA PRO A 227 11.03 -10.30 -19.10
C PRO A 227 12.54 -10.18 -18.84
N HIS A 228 13.01 -9.08 -18.24
CA HIS A 228 14.42 -8.72 -18.10
C HIS A 228 15.04 -9.08 -16.74
#